data_AF-A0A842L0Z4-F1
#
_entry.id   AF-A0A842L0Z4-F1
#
_cell.length_a   1.000
_cell.length_b   1.000
_cell.length_c   1.000
_cell.angle_alpha   90.00
_cell.angle_beta   90.00
_cell.angle_gamma   90.00
#
_symmetry.space_group_name_H-M   'P 1'
#
loop_
_entity.id
_entity.type
_entity.pdbx_description
1 polymer ?
#
loop_
_entity_poly.entity_id
_entity_poly.type
_entity_poly.pdbx_seq_one_letter_code
_entity_poly.pdbx_strand_id
1 'polypeptide(L)'
;MIDFKVRLRPAGLSSVGWIYPLQVSVDVPFIRKGIKSDDGIIYKYYIPGSSIKGALRSSASRISNAFGFKSCGEINVESIRKAHEKNGLCDVCRLFGYPGSSEASLIYISDFDLVNDVETLVTSGIRIDDATGKVAEGALFMIEKMPVNAEFLGRISLMTDDVKLIT
;
A
#
# COMPACT_ATOMS: atom_id res chain seq x y z
N MET A 1 -12.92 7.98 18.74
CA MET A 1 -11.93 7.29 17.90
C MET A 1 -12.33 5.82 17.82
N ILE A 2 -12.38 5.26 16.61
CA ILE A 2 -12.69 3.83 16.40
C ILE A 2 -11.43 3.13 15.91
N ASP A 3 -11.02 2.06 16.60
CA ASP A 3 -9.80 1.32 16.29
C ASP A 3 -10.10 -0.10 15.84
N PHE A 4 -9.58 -0.46 14.66
CA PHE A 4 -9.63 -1.80 14.10
C PHE A 4 -8.26 -2.45 14.21
N LYS A 5 -8.19 -3.58 14.92
CA LYS A 5 -7.04 -4.48 14.85
C LYS A 5 -7.20 -5.35 13.62
N VAL A 6 -6.26 -5.25 12.68
CA VAL A 6 -6.37 -5.91 11.39
C VAL A 6 -5.28 -6.95 11.26
N ARG A 7 -5.69 -8.17 10.90
CA ARG A 7 -4.81 -9.24 10.45
C ARG A 7 -4.94 -9.36 8.93
N LEU A 8 -3.83 -9.15 8.23
CA LEU A 8 -3.75 -9.21 6.78
C LEU A 8 -3.01 -10.48 6.38
N ARG A 9 -3.62 -11.25 5.47
CA ARG A 9 -3.04 -12.45 4.88
C ARG A 9 -3.10 -12.34 3.35
N PRO A 10 -1.99 -12.56 2.63
CA PRO A 10 -2.02 -12.59 1.17
C PRO A 10 -2.91 -13.72 0.66
N ALA A 11 -3.82 -13.43 -0.26
CA ALA A 11 -4.61 -14.46 -0.94
C ALA A 11 -3.78 -15.26 -1.98
N GLY A 12 -2.64 -14.72 -2.38
CA GLY A 12 -1.68 -15.30 -3.31
C GLY A 12 -0.27 -14.75 -3.04
N LEU A 13 0.69 -15.08 -3.90
CA LEU A 13 2.03 -14.49 -3.80
C LEU A 13 1.96 -12.97 -3.92
N SER A 14 2.53 -12.26 -2.94
CA SER A 14 2.45 -10.79 -2.88
C SER A 14 3.83 -10.15 -2.79
N SER A 15 3.98 -8.93 -3.29
CA SER A 15 5.23 -8.17 -3.19
C SER A 15 4.94 -6.70 -2.92
N VAL A 16 5.70 -6.12 -1.98
CA VAL A 16 5.76 -4.67 -1.75
C VAL A 16 7.24 -4.32 -1.81
N GLY A 17 7.66 -3.69 -2.91
CA GLY A 17 9.07 -3.53 -3.24
C GLY A 17 9.80 -2.49 -2.39
N TRP A 18 11.12 -2.65 -2.28
CA TRP A 18 12.02 -1.71 -1.61
C TRP A 18 13.21 -1.33 -2.48
N ILE A 19 13.64 -0.06 -2.38
CA ILE A 19 14.65 0.56 -3.25
C ILE A 19 16.08 0.40 -2.70
N TYR A 20 16.28 -0.15 -1.50
CA TYR A 20 17.62 -0.38 -0.93
C TYR A 20 18.05 -1.85 -1.06
N PRO A 21 18.78 -2.22 -2.13
CA PRO A 21 19.20 -3.60 -2.40
C PRO A 21 20.43 -4.06 -1.61
N LEU A 22 20.94 -3.27 -0.65
CA LEU A 22 22.28 -3.46 -0.06
C LEU A 22 22.50 -4.78 0.71
N GLN A 23 21.48 -5.66 0.80
CA GLN A 23 21.56 -6.91 1.55
C GLN A 23 20.89 -8.13 0.89
N VAL A 24 20.36 -8.03 -0.35
CA VAL A 24 19.54 -9.10 -0.94
C VAL A 24 19.90 -9.35 -2.41
N SER A 25 20.07 -10.61 -2.81
CA SER A 25 20.50 -11.05 -4.16
C SER A 25 19.37 -11.04 -5.21
N VAL A 26 18.44 -10.08 -5.11
CA VAL A 26 17.24 -9.97 -5.96
C VAL A 26 17.05 -8.54 -6.45
N ASP A 27 16.48 -8.38 -7.65
CA ASP A 27 16.27 -7.05 -8.25
C ASP A 27 15.17 -6.26 -7.52
N VAL A 28 14.11 -6.94 -7.09
CA VAL A 28 12.99 -6.35 -6.35
C VAL A 28 12.83 -7.06 -5.00
N PRO A 29 13.54 -6.59 -3.95
CA PRO A 29 13.39 -7.13 -2.60
C PRO A 29 12.06 -6.71 -1.99
N PHE A 30 11.50 -7.56 -1.13
CA PHE A 30 10.35 -7.20 -0.31
C PHE A 30 10.78 -6.21 0.77
N ILE A 31 9.91 -5.26 1.10
CA ILE A 31 10.26 -4.18 2.01
C ILE A 31 10.50 -4.62 3.44
N ARG A 32 11.55 -4.04 4.02
CA ARG A 32 12.04 -4.31 5.37
C ARG A 32 12.27 -2.99 6.11
N LYS A 33 12.04 -2.98 7.41
CA LYS A 33 12.41 -1.87 8.30
C LYS A 33 13.52 -2.32 9.24
N GLY A 34 14.51 -1.46 9.44
CA GLY A 34 15.57 -1.68 10.41
C GLY A 34 15.06 -1.38 11.82
N ILE A 35 15.20 -2.34 12.73
CA ILE A 35 14.88 -2.21 14.15
C ILE A 35 16.20 -2.28 14.90
N LYS A 36 16.46 -1.26 15.73
CA LYS A 36 17.64 -1.26 16.61
C LYS A 36 17.48 -2.34 17.67
N SER A 37 18.46 -3.20 17.75
CA SER A 37 18.64 -4.25 18.75
C SER A 37 19.97 -4.04 19.46
N ASP A 38 20.20 -4.73 20.56
CA ASP A 38 21.44 -4.63 21.33
C ASP A 38 22.67 -5.03 20.49
N ASP A 39 22.50 -5.95 19.54
CA ASP A 39 23.54 -6.46 18.64
C ASP A 39 23.62 -5.73 17.28
N GLY A 40 22.87 -4.64 17.09
CA GLY A 40 22.89 -3.85 15.84
C GLY A 40 21.51 -3.59 15.24
N ILE A 41 21.41 -3.57 13.91
CA ILE A 41 20.14 -3.33 13.20
C ILE A 41 19.61 -4.65 12.65
N ILE A 42 18.43 -5.06 13.11
CA ILE A 42 17.71 -6.24 12.60
C ILE A 42 16.66 -5.76 11.60
N TYR A 43 16.65 -6.36 10.41
CA TYR A 43 15.65 -6.05 9.39
C TYR A 43 14.44 -6.97 9.54
N LYS A 44 13.24 -6.39 9.62
CA LYS A 44 11.98 -7.13 9.63
C LYS A 44 11.10 -6.75 8.46
N TYR A 45 10.45 -7.74 7.86
CA TYR A 45 9.45 -7.51 6.84
C TYR A 45 8.23 -6.80 7.40
N TYR A 46 7.68 -5.88 6.61
CA TYR A 46 6.46 -5.18 6.94
C TYR A 46 5.77 -4.72 5.67
N ILE A 47 4.54 -4.23 5.78
CA ILE A 47 3.87 -3.47 4.72
C ILE A 47 3.65 -2.05 5.25
N PRO A 48 4.12 -1.01 4.55
CA PRO A 48 3.89 0.37 4.96
C PRO A 48 2.40 0.69 5.05
N GLY A 49 2.02 1.39 6.12
CA GLY A 49 0.66 1.90 6.26
C GLY A 49 0.26 2.82 5.10
N SER A 50 1.23 3.54 4.52
CA SER A 50 1.04 4.36 3.32
C SER A 50 0.68 3.54 2.07
N SER A 51 1.26 2.35 1.89
CA SER A 51 0.94 1.44 0.78
C SER A 51 -0.49 0.92 0.90
N ILE A 52 -0.89 0.48 2.10
CA ILE A 52 -2.28 0.05 2.36
C ILE A 52 -3.24 1.23 2.19
N LYS A 53 -2.92 2.40 2.74
CA LYS A 53 -3.75 3.61 2.62
C LYS A 53 -3.92 4.06 1.17
N GLY A 54 -2.85 4.00 0.37
CA GLY A 54 -2.89 4.28 -1.06
C GLY A 54 -3.80 3.31 -1.80
N ALA A 55 -3.63 2.00 -1.59
CA ALA A 55 -4.44 0.96 -2.22
C ALA A 55 -5.94 1.09 -1.86
N LEU A 56 -6.25 1.36 -0.59
CA LEU A 56 -7.63 1.60 -0.13
C LEU A 56 -8.21 2.88 -0.73
N ARG A 57 -7.46 4.00 -0.74
CA ARG A 57 -7.90 5.25 -1.37
C ARG A 57 -8.21 5.07 -2.85
N SER A 58 -7.33 4.40 -3.60
CA SER A 58 -7.55 4.13 -5.02
C SER A 58 -8.76 3.23 -5.25
N SER A 59 -8.97 2.23 -4.40
CA SER A 59 -10.14 1.35 -4.49
C SER A 59 -11.43 2.09 -4.17
N ALA A 60 -11.45 2.87 -3.08
CA ALA A 60 -12.58 3.72 -2.71
C ALA A 60 -12.95 4.72 -3.82
N SER A 61 -11.94 5.36 -4.44
CA SER A 61 -12.13 6.27 -5.58
C SER A 61 -12.82 5.59 -6.78
N ARG A 62 -12.49 4.33 -7.07
CA ARG A 62 -13.09 3.59 -8.20
C ARG A 62 -14.55 3.21 -7.94
N ILE A 63 -14.89 2.85 -6.70
CA ILE A 63 -16.22 2.36 -6.36
C ILE A 63 -17.16 3.45 -5.84
N SER A 64 -16.65 4.64 -5.50
CA SER A 64 -17.43 5.68 -4.79
C SER A 64 -18.77 5.97 -5.45
N ASN A 65 -18.78 6.17 -6.77
CA ASN A 65 -19.98 6.54 -7.52
C ASN A 65 -21.05 5.44 -7.47
N ALA A 66 -20.65 4.17 -7.46
CA ALA A 66 -21.58 3.03 -7.38
C ALA A 66 -22.30 2.97 -6.01
N PHE A 67 -21.68 3.53 -4.97
CA PHE A 67 -22.24 3.62 -3.62
C PHE A 67 -22.82 5.01 -3.31
N GLY A 68 -22.95 5.90 -4.30
CA GLY A 68 -23.49 7.24 -4.11
C GLY A 68 -22.52 8.26 -3.47
N PHE A 69 -21.24 7.92 -3.31
CA PHE A 69 -20.21 8.81 -2.82
C PHE A 69 -19.48 9.56 -3.94
N LYS A 70 -18.99 10.75 -3.65
CA LYS A 70 -18.20 11.56 -4.56
C LYS A 70 -16.71 11.22 -4.50
N SER A 71 -16.09 11.09 -5.66
CA SER A 71 -14.63 11.06 -5.80
C SER A 71 -14.18 12.07 -6.86
N CYS A 72 -13.06 12.74 -6.62
CA CYS A 72 -12.41 13.56 -7.65
C CYS A 72 -11.70 12.71 -8.72
N GLY A 73 -11.38 11.44 -8.44
CA GLY A 73 -10.68 10.55 -9.38
C GLY A 73 -9.20 10.89 -9.60
N GLU A 74 -8.71 11.98 -9.01
CA GLU A 74 -7.39 12.53 -9.28
C GLU A 74 -6.31 12.04 -8.29
N ILE A 75 -5.09 11.91 -8.80
CA ILE A 75 -3.88 11.57 -8.03
C ILE A 75 -2.86 12.71 -7.99
N ASN A 76 -2.89 13.60 -8.98
CA ASN A 76 -1.99 14.75 -9.04
C ASN A 76 -2.50 15.87 -8.12
N VAL A 77 -1.57 16.48 -7.37
CA VAL A 77 -1.86 17.56 -6.43
C VAL A 77 -2.68 18.69 -7.06
N GLU A 78 -2.27 19.16 -8.24
CA GLU A 78 -2.90 20.27 -8.93
C GLU A 78 -4.28 19.89 -9.47
N SER A 79 -4.44 18.67 -9.97
CA SER A 79 -5.74 18.17 -10.45
C SER A 79 -6.73 18.01 -9.30
N ILE A 80 -6.30 17.49 -8.15
CA ILE A 80 -7.13 17.40 -6.94
C ILE A 80 -7.61 18.79 -6.51
N ARG A 81 -6.71 19.79 -6.49
CA ARG A 81 -7.04 21.17 -6.13
C ARG A 81 -8.11 21.75 -7.06
N LYS A 82 -7.90 21.67 -8.38
CA LYS A 82 -8.86 22.15 -9.38
C LYS A 82 -10.22 21.46 -9.28
N ALA A 83 -10.24 20.14 -9.04
CA ALA A 83 -11.47 19.40 -8.86
C ALA A 83 -12.25 19.87 -7.62
N HIS A 84 -11.57 20.15 -6.52
CA HIS A 84 -12.19 20.63 -5.29
C HIS A 84 -12.65 22.09 -5.37
N GLU A 85 -11.91 22.97 -6.08
CA GLU A 85 -12.35 24.34 -6.34
C GLU A 85 -13.64 24.37 -7.17
N LYS A 86 -13.78 23.45 -8.13
CA LYS A 86 -14.96 23.38 -9.01
C LYS A 86 -16.17 22.69 -8.37
N ASN A 87 -15.95 21.57 -7.68
CA ASN A 87 -17.03 20.66 -7.26
C ASN A 87 -17.18 20.53 -5.74
N GLY A 88 -16.34 21.23 -4.96
CA GLY A 88 -16.22 21.04 -3.52
C GLY A 88 -15.39 19.81 -3.13
N LEU A 89 -15.13 19.67 -1.82
CA LEU A 89 -14.41 18.53 -1.25
C LEU A 89 -15.19 17.22 -1.51
N CYS A 90 -14.52 16.21 -2.07
CA CYS A 90 -15.12 14.88 -2.27
C CYS A 90 -14.99 13.98 -1.03
N ASP A 91 -15.87 12.99 -0.91
CA ASP A 91 -15.95 12.10 0.27
C ASP A 91 -14.68 11.28 0.47
N VAL A 92 -14.06 10.82 -0.63
CA VAL A 92 -12.79 10.08 -0.59
C VAL A 92 -11.67 10.95 -0.03
N CYS A 93 -11.54 12.21 -0.48
CA CYS A 93 -10.52 13.12 0.03
C CYS A 93 -10.82 13.58 1.46
N ARG A 94 -12.09 13.65 1.87
CA ARG A 94 -12.48 13.90 3.26
C ARG A 94 -11.98 12.80 4.19
N LEU A 95 -12.15 11.52 3.80
CA LEU A 95 -11.69 10.39 4.61
C LEU A 95 -10.16 10.25 4.60
N PHE A 96 -9.56 10.18 3.40
CA PHE A 96 -8.13 9.87 3.22
C PHE A 96 -7.19 11.08 3.32
N GLY A 97 -7.73 12.29 3.39
CA GLY A 97 -6.99 13.56 3.31
C GLY A 97 -6.65 13.97 1.87
N TYR A 98 -6.18 15.19 1.69
CA TYR A 98 -5.68 15.69 0.40
C TYR A 98 -4.57 16.73 0.60
N PRO A 99 -3.66 16.90 -0.37
CA PRO A 99 -2.58 17.88 -0.27
C PRO A 99 -3.12 19.31 -0.11
N GLY A 100 -2.48 20.11 0.74
CA GLY A 100 -2.89 21.49 1.01
C GLY A 100 -4.10 21.65 1.94
N SER A 101 -4.66 20.55 2.46
CA SER A 101 -5.65 20.63 3.55
C SER A 101 -4.99 21.06 4.85
N SER A 102 -5.67 21.92 5.62
CA SER A 102 -5.33 22.25 7.01
C SER A 102 -5.75 21.16 8.00
N GLU A 103 -6.59 20.21 7.58
CA GLU A 103 -7.12 19.14 8.41
C GLU A 103 -6.33 17.84 8.18
N ALA A 104 -6.12 17.09 9.26
CA ALA A 104 -5.57 15.76 9.18
C ALA A 104 -6.57 14.78 8.56
N SER A 105 -6.05 13.73 7.90
CA SER A 105 -6.90 12.65 7.41
C SER A 105 -7.64 11.97 8.56
N LEU A 106 -8.92 11.68 8.34
CA LEU A 106 -9.76 10.99 9.32
C LEU A 106 -9.39 9.51 9.49
N ILE A 107 -8.67 8.91 8.53
CA ILE A 107 -8.17 7.53 8.62
C ILE A 107 -6.65 7.50 8.79
N TYR A 108 -6.21 6.86 9.86
CA TYR A 108 -4.82 6.49 10.08
C TYR A 108 -4.66 4.98 9.86
N ILE A 109 -3.57 4.61 9.19
CA ILE A 109 -3.22 3.22 8.94
C ILE A 109 -1.79 3.04 9.41
N SER A 110 -1.60 2.15 10.40
CA SER A 110 -0.26 1.83 10.88
C SER A 110 0.50 1.00 9.85
N ASP A 111 1.80 0.88 10.05
CA ASP A 111 2.55 -0.21 9.42
C ASP A 111 1.99 -1.57 9.86
N PHE A 112 2.11 -2.54 8.97
CA PHE A 112 1.66 -3.91 9.13
C PHE A 112 2.89 -4.80 9.26
N ASP A 113 3.16 -5.29 10.46
CA ASP A 113 4.37 -6.06 10.76
C ASP A 113 4.13 -7.55 10.55
N LEU A 114 5.09 -8.24 9.94
CA LEU A 114 5.07 -9.70 9.85
C LEU A 114 5.20 -10.30 11.25
N VAL A 115 4.27 -11.19 11.63
CA VAL A 115 4.21 -11.74 13.00
C VAL A 115 4.52 -13.23 13.11
N ASN A 116 4.60 -13.92 11.98
CA ASN A 116 4.99 -15.32 11.92
C ASN A 116 6.29 -15.49 11.13
N ASP A 117 7.00 -16.57 11.42
CA ASP A 117 8.19 -16.94 10.69
C ASP A 117 7.78 -17.60 9.36
N VAL A 118 8.19 -16.98 8.25
CA VAL A 118 7.93 -17.46 6.90
C VAL A 118 9.13 -17.20 6.01
N GLU A 119 9.45 -18.17 5.18
CA GLU A 119 10.45 -18.01 4.13
C GLU A 119 9.84 -17.30 2.92
N THR A 120 10.55 -16.30 2.40
CA THR A 120 10.17 -15.63 1.17
C THR A 120 10.48 -16.49 -0.05
N LEU A 121 9.73 -16.26 -1.13
CA LEU A 121 9.94 -16.93 -2.41
C LEU A 121 10.55 -15.94 -3.39
N VAL A 122 11.53 -16.38 -4.17
CA VAL A 122 12.06 -15.58 -5.28
C VAL A 122 11.51 -16.12 -6.59
N THR A 123 10.85 -15.27 -7.36
CA THR A 123 10.31 -15.62 -8.68
C THR A 123 11.02 -14.83 -9.77
N SER A 124 11.37 -15.50 -10.87
CA SER A 124 11.84 -14.83 -12.08
C SER A 124 10.70 -14.25 -12.90
N GLY A 125 10.92 -13.08 -13.47
CA GLY A 125 10.11 -12.47 -14.52
C GLY A 125 10.95 -12.35 -15.79
N ILE A 126 10.32 -12.56 -16.93
CA ILE A 126 10.88 -12.31 -18.27
C ILE A 126 9.92 -11.42 -19.05
N ARG A 127 10.43 -10.70 -20.04
CA ARG A 127 9.60 -10.04 -21.06
C ARG A 127 9.69 -10.82 -22.35
N ILE A 128 8.57 -11.03 -23.02
CA ILE A 128 8.51 -11.60 -24.36
C ILE A 128 8.46 -10.43 -25.35
N ASP A 129 9.23 -10.52 -26.42
CA ASP A 129 9.15 -9.63 -27.57
C ASP A 129 7.99 -10.07 -28.46
N ASP A 130 6.96 -9.23 -28.59
CA ASP A 130 5.72 -9.59 -29.29
C ASP A 130 5.90 -9.83 -30.79
N ALA A 131 6.93 -9.24 -31.41
CA ALA A 131 7.21 -9.38 -32.83
C ALA A 131 7.87 -10.74 -33.16
N THR A 132 8.73 -11.22 -32.27
CA THR A 132 9.53 -12.44 -32.47
C THR A 132 9.02 -13.64 -31.67
N GLY A 133 8.19 -13.42 -30.66
CA GLY A 133 7.75 -14.43 -29.69
C GLY A 133 8.88 -14.96 -28.78
N LYS A 134 10.05 -14.32 -28.79
CA LYS A 134 11.22 -14.73 -28.02
C LYS A 134 11.35 -13.95 -26.73
N VAL A 135 12.16 -14.45 -25.79
CA VAL A 135 12.56 -13.68 -24.61
C VAL A 135 13.32 -12.44 -25.08
N ALA A 136 12.87 -11.26 -24.62
CA ALA A 136 13.55 -10.01 -24.86
C ALA A 136 14.87 -9.96 -24.08
N GLU A 137 15.95 -9.58 -24.76
CA GLU A 137 17.28 -9.51 -24.18
C GLU A 137 17.33 -8.48 -23.03
N GLY A 138 18.03 -8.83 -21.95
CA GLY A 138 18.19 -7.97 -20.76
C GLY A 138 16.92 -7.78 -19.90
N ALA A 139 15.84 -8.53 -20.18
CA ALA A 139 14.56 -8.36 -19.47
C ALA A 139 14.29 -9.41 -18.38
N LEU A 140 15.31 -10.17 -17.96
CA LEU A 140 15.23 -11.06 -16.81
C LEU A 140 15.33 -10.24 -15.52
N PHE A 141 14.44 -10.49 -14.56
CA PHE A 141 14.50 -9.89 -13.23
C PHE A 141 13.93 -10.85 -12.18
N MET A 142 14.35 -10.69 -10.93
CA MET A 142 13.95 -11.51 -9.80
C MET A 142 13.19 -10.66 -8.79
N ILE A 143 12.02 -11.15 -8.37
CA ILE A 143 11.18 -10.50 -7.36
C ILE A 143 11.05 -11.40 -6.15
N GLU A 144 11.32 -10.84 -4.98
CA GLU A 144 10.99 -11.46 -3.71
C GLU A 144 9.50 -11.28 -3.39
N LYS A 145 8.85 -12.39 -3.03
CA LYS A 145 7.42 -12.47 -2.77
C LYS A 145 7.14 -13.14 -1.43
N MET A 146 6.12 -12.64 -0.76
CA MET A 146 5.56 -13.23 0.46
C MET A 146 4.57 -14.35 0.11
N PRO A 147 4.66 -15.50 0.77
CA PRO A 147 3.74 -16.62 0.58
C PRO A 147 2.37 -16.37 1.24
N VAL A 148 1.40 -17.23 0.93
CA VAL A 148 0.00 -17.13 1.42
C VAL A 148 -0.16 -17.36 2.92
N ASN A 149 0.80 -18.04 3.55
CA ASN A 149 0.82 -18.26 5.00
C ASN A 149 1.45 -17.09 5.77
N ALA A 150 1.93 -16.04 5.10
CA ALA A 150 2.42 -14.84 5.77
C ALA A 150 1.28 -14.11 6.49
N GLU A 151 1.51 -13.68 7.73
CA GLU A 151 0.54 -12.95 8.54
C GLU A 151 1.11 -11.59 8.95
N PHE A 152 0.41 -10.53 8.58
CA PHE A 152 0.76 -9.17 8.97
C PHE A 152 -0.26 -8.59 9.94
N LEU A 153 0.21 -7.98 11.03
CA LEU A 153 -0.65 -7.29 11.99
C LEU A 153 -0.43 -5.79 11.94
N GLY A 154 -1.54 -5.05 11.87
CA GLY A 154 -1.56 -3.60 11.90
C GLY A 154 -2.86 -3.08 12.51
N ARG A 155 -3.03 -1.77 12.44
CA ARG A 155 -4.20 -1.06 12.95
C ARG A 155 -4.70 -0.07 11.91
N ILE A 156 -6.02 0.03 11.83
CA ILE A 156 -6.71 1.10 11.12
C ILE A 156 -7.51 1.87 12.15
N SER A 157 -7.29 3.17 12.22
CA SER A 157 -7.89 4.04 13.23
C SER A 157 -8.67 5.14 12.54
N LEU A 158 -9.94 5.31 12.91
CA LEU A 158 -10.77 6.43 12.51
C LEU A 158 -10.72 7.51 13.60
N MET A 159 -10.20 8.67 13.23
CA MET A 159 -9.99 9.84 14.08
C MET A 159 -11.26 10.67 14.26
N THR A 160 -12.42 10.03 14.19
CA THR A 160 -13.74 10.63 14.36
C THR A 160 -14.66 9.66 15.09
N ASP A 161 -15.62 10.20 15.84
CA ASP A 161 -16.73 9.46 16.44
C ASP A 161 -17.98 9.45 15.54
N ASP A 162 -17.93 10.17 14.41
CA ASP A 162 -19.04 10.26 13.48
C ASP A 162 -19.11 9.00 12.58
N VAL A 163 -19.85 8.00 13.06
CA VAL A 163 -20.06 6.70 12.39
C VAL A 163 -20.76 6.85 11.03
N LYS A 164 -21.41 8.00 10.75
CA LYS A 164 -22.12 8.27 9.48
C LYS A 164 -21.21 8.30 8.25
N LEU A 165 -19.90 8.32 8.43
CA LEU A 165 -18.92 8.18 7.34
C LEU A 165 -18.63 6.72 6.97
N ILE A 166 -19.15 5.76 7.75
CA ILE A 166 -18.93 4.32 7.60
C ILE A 166 -20.22 3.58 7.18
N THR A 167 -21.38 4.18 7.44
CA THR A 167 -22.74 3.65 7.16
C THR A 167 -23.50 4.53 6.21
#